data_AF-A0A0C2JC63-F1
#
_entry.id   AF-A0A0C2JC63-F1
#
_cell.length_a   1.000
_cell.length_b   1.000
_cell.length_c   1.000
_cell.angle_alpha   90.00
_cell.angle_beta   90.00
_cell.angle_gamma   90.00
#
_symmetry.space_group_name_H-M   'P 1'
#
loop_
_entity.id
_entity.type
_entity.pdbx_description
1 polymer ?
#
loop_
_entity_poly.entity_id
_entity_poly.type
_entity_poly.pdbx_seq_one_letter_code
_entity_poly.pdbx_strand_id
1 'polypeptide(L)'
;MDCFENINKKNTCNTYYYPAQLRGYIYSIPINASVDTGSSLSFISEEMFQIVSRVTSNIVVSPCEKLSSAADNTTLQTIKTVYVELCLDGHVFTHSFYVTRGLIIPMVLGVDFLLKNRAVLDFESNIISFEEHNLQICFQYNITNLI
;
A
#
# COMPACT_ATOMS: atom_id res chain seq x y z
N MET A 1 -20.69 -34.07 -12.80
CA MET A 1 -21.24 -32.72 -12.53
C MET A 1 -20.07 -31.79 -12.79
N ASP A 2 -19.79 -31.62 -14.07
CA ASP A 2 -18.67 -30.83 -14.58
C ASP A 2 -19.25 -29.53 -15.09
N CYS A 3 -18.82 -28.42 -14.51
CA CYS A 3 -19.08 -27.09 -15.03
C CYS A 3 -17.79 -26.26 -14.93
N PHE A 4 -16.72 -26.78 -15.53
CA PHE A 4 -15.63 -25.94 -16.04
C PHE A 4 -15.53 -26.20 -17.52
N GLU A 5 -16.25 -25.41 -18.33
CA GLU A 5 -15.88 -25.14 -19.73
C GLU A 5 -16.83 -24.09 -20.33
N ASN A 6 -16.30 -22.87 -20.48
CA ASN A 6 -16.48 -21.94 -21.60
C ASN A 6 -16.23 -20.49 -21.16
N ILE A 7 -15.00 -20.19 -20.77
CA ILE A 7 -14.48 -18.84 -21.03
C ILE A 7 -13.96 -18.89 -22.47
N ASN A 8 -14.83 -18.48 -23.38
CA ASN A 8 -14.56 -18.36 -24.81
C ASN A 8 -13.21 -17.69 -25.06
N LYS A 9 -12.40 -18.34 -25.90
CA LYS A 9 -11.21 -17.81 -26.57
C LYS A 9 -11.51 -16.42 -27.17
N LYS A 10 -11.26 -15.36 -26.41
CA LYS A 10 -11.01 -14.01 -26.92
C LYS A 10 -9.59 -13.68 -26.53
N ASN A 11 -8.68 -13.71 -27.51
CA ASN A 11 -7.30 -13.21 -27.47
C ASN A 11 -6.95 -12.47 -26.17
N THR A 12 -6.59 -13.21 -25.13
CA THR A 12 -6.22 -12.62 -23.83
C THR A 12 -4.78 -12.18 -23.96
N CYS A 13 -4.58 -10.95 -24.44
CA CYS A 13 -3.37 -10.23 -24.08
C CYS A 13 -3.34 -10.24 -22.55
N ASN A 14 -2.40 -10.98 -21.95
CA ASN A 14 -2.33 -11.17 -20.50
C ASN A 14 -2.24 -9.78 -19.84
N THR A 15 -3.38 -9.28 -19.37
CA THR A 15 -3.45 -7.99 -18.71
C THR A 15 -3.07 -8.25 -17.26
N TYR A 16 -1.83 -7.90 -16.91
CA TYR A 16 -1.36 -7.99 -15.54
C TYR A 16 -1.85 -6.74 -14.79
N TYR A 17 -2.68 -6.94 -13.78
CA TYR A 17 -3.06 -5.88 -12.86
C TYR A 17 -1.99 -5.76 -11.79
N TYR A 18 -1.39 -4.59 -11.66
CA TYR A 18 -0.57 -4.25 -10.50
C TYR A 18 -1.45 -4.18 -9.24
N PRO A 19 -0.87 -4.28 -8.02
CA PRO A 19 -1.63 -4.13 -6.79
C PRO A 19 -2.45 -2.84 -6.80
N ALA A 20 -3.65 -2.86 -6.23
CA ALA A 20 -4.49 -1.68 -6.10
C ALA A 20 -3.73 -0.58 -5.33
N GLN A 21 -3.68 0.64 -5.86
CA GLN A 21 -2.93 1.74 -5.26
C GLN A 21 -3.82 2.93 -4.93
N LEU A 22 -3.43 3.67 -3.89
CA LEU A 22 -3.98 4.97 -3.56
C LEU A 22 -2.93 6.05 -3.79
N ARG A 23 -3.30 7.11 -4.50
CA ARG A 23 -2.47 8.31 -4.60
C ARG A 23 -2.66 9.17 -3.37
N GLY A 24 -1.55 9.66 -2.86
CA GLY A 24 -1.55 10.54 -1.71
C GLY A 24 -0.27 11.34 -1.58
N TYR A 25 -0.10 11.92 -0.40
CA TYR A 25 1.09 12.64 -0.02
C TYR A 25 1.51 12.24 1.39
N ILE A 26 2.81 12.06 1.61
CA ILE A 26 3.37 12.08 2.96
C ILE A 26 3.95 13.47 3.16
N TYR A 27 3.31 14.26 4.02
CA TYR A 27 3.52 15.72 4.07
C TYR A 27 3.33 16.36 2.68
N SER A 28 4.41 16.80 2.02
CA SER A 28 4.38 17.38 0.68
C SER A 28 4.96 16.47 -0.42
N ILE A 29 5.32 15.23 -0.08
CA ILE A 29 5.93 14.29 -1.03
C ILE A 29 4.86 13.37 -1.62
N PRO A 30 4.63 13.38 -2.95
CA PRO A 30 3.64 12.52 -3.58
C PRO A 30 4.04 11.05 -3.47
N ILE A 31 3.05 10.18 -3.26
CA ILE A 31 3.26 8.75 -3.14
C ILE A 31 2.12 7.94 -3.75
N ASN A 32 2.46 6.76 -4.29
CA ASN A 32 1.52 5.70 -4.61
C ASN A 32 1.64 4.62 -3.54
N ALA A 33 0.65 4.51 -2.67
CA ALA A 33 0.61 3.52 -1.61
C ALA A 33 -0.15 2.28 -2.10
N SER A 34 0.49 1.11 -2.10
CA SER A 34 -0.17 -0.15 -2.47
C SER A 34 -1.05 -0.64 -1.33
N VAL A 35 -2.29 -1.01 -1.64
CA VAL A 35 -3.23 -1.66 -0.71
C VAL A 35 -2.98 -3.16 -0.75
N ASP A 36 -2.63 -3.75 0.39
CA ASP A 36 -2.23 -5.14 0.47
C ASP A 36 -2.87 -5.86 1.66
N THR A 37 -3.96 -6.57 1.40
CA THR A 37 -4.63 -7.42 2.39
C THR A 37 -3.83 -8.68 2.73
N GLY A 38 -2.79 -9.02 1.95
CA GLY A 38 -1.85 -10.10 2.23
C GLY A 38 -0.74 -9.70 3.20
N SER A 39 -0.60 -8.42 3.53
CA SER A 39 0.36 -7.92 4.51
C SER A 39 -0.31 -7.59 5.84
N SER A 40 0.15 -8.21 6.93
CA SER A 40 -0.34 -7.88 8.28
C SER A 40 0.09 -6.49 8.77
N LEU A 41 1.19 -5.95 8.22
CA LEU A 41 1.82 -4.70 8.67
C LEU A 41 1.91 -3.70 7.52
N SER A 42 1.89 -2.42 7.88
CA SER A 42 2.11 -1.33 6.93
C SER A 42 3.59 -0.94 6.89
N PHE A 43 4.11 -0.74 5.67
CA PHE A 43 5.53 -0.50 5.43
C PHE A 43 5.77 0.77 4.62
N ILE A 44 6.94 1.37 4.82
CA ILE A 44 7.51 2.41 3.97
C ILE A 44 8.92 1.98 3.56
N SER A 45 9.31 2.21 2.30
CA SER A 45 10.67 1.87 1.87
C SER A 45 11.69 2.78 2.55
N GLU A 46 12.91 2.27 2.80
CA GLU A 46 14.02 3.07 3.33
C GLU A 46 14.30 4.29 2.45
N GLU A 47 14.25 4.14 1.12
CA GLU A 47 14.43 5.22 0.16
C GLU A 47 13.36 6.32 0.32
N MET A 48 12.09 5.93 0.39
CA MET A 48 11.00 6.89 0.55
C MET A 48 11.11 7.61 1.90
N PHE A 49 11.43 6.88 2.98
CA PHE A 49 11.66 7.48 4.29
C PHE A 49 12.81 8.50 4.26
N GLN A 50 13.91 8.21 3.55
CA GLN A 50 15.02 9.16 3.41
C GLN A 50 14.59 10.44 2.67
N ILE A 51 13.75 10.33 1.64
CA ILE A 51 13.20 11.50 0.92
C ILE A 51 12.34 12.35 1.86
N VAL A 52 11.38 11.73 2.55
CA VAL A 52 10.48 12.44 3.47
C VAL A 52 11.26 13.11 4.62
N SER A 53 12.27 12.42 5.16
CA SER A 53 13.12 12.95 6.25
C SER A 53 13.96 14.18 5.87
N ARG A 54 14.15 14.45 4.57
CA ARG A 54 14.83 15.66 4.10
C ARG A 54 13.90 16.87 4.03
N VAL A 55 12.59 16.63 4.00
CA VAL A 55 11.57 17.66 3.77
C VAL A 55 10.89 18.07 5.07
N THR A 56 10.93 17.21 6.10
CA THR A 56 10.38 17.52 7.42
C THR A 56 11.17 16.86 8.55
N SER A 57 11.26 17.57 9.67
CA SER A 57 11.81 17.05 10.93
C SER A 57 10.74 16.50 11.88
N ASN A 58 9.46 16.58 11.52
CA ASN A 58 8.33 16.27 12.41
C ASN A 58 8.01 14.76 12.49
N ILE A 59 8.80 13.90 11.86
CA ILE A 59 8.58 12.47 11.88
C ILE A 59 9.01 11.92 13.24
N VAL A 60 8.07 11.33 13.97
CA VAL A 60 8.40 10.60 15.19
C VAL A 60 9.00 9.26 14.79
N VAL A 61 10.25 9.03 15.19
CA VAL A 61 11.01 7.82 14.89
C VAL A 61 11.23 7.03 16.18
N SER A 62 10.93 5.74 16.15
CA SER A 62 11.26 4.79 17.22
C SER A 62 12.21 3.72 16.69
N PRO A 63 13.31 3.41 17.40
CA PRO A 63 14.17 2.28 17.07
C PRO A 63 13.35 0.99 17.03
N CYS A 64 13.53 0.19 15.99
CA CYS A 64 12.85 -1.09 15.84
C CYS A 64 13.71 -2.00 14.97
N GLU A 65 14.41 -2.93 15.61
CA GLU A 65 15.08 -4.02 14.90
C GLU A 65 14.19 -5.25 14.99
N LYS A 66 13.42 -5.47 13.91
CA LYS A 66 12.60 -6.66 13.75
C LYS A 66 12.85 -7.26 12.37
N LEU A 67 12.88 -8.58 12.32
CA LEU A 67 12.81 -9.30 11.07
C LEU A 67 11.33 -9.55 10.79
N SER A 68 10.85 -9.03 9.66
CA SER A 68 9.53 -9.36 9.15
C SER A 68 9.70 -10.41 8.05
N SER A 69 8.83 -11.41 8.03
CA SER A 69 8.83 -12.38 6.92
C SER A 69 7.87 -11.90 5.86
N ALA A 70 8.34 -11.82 4.61
CA ALA A 70 7.46 -11.71 3.46
C ALA A 70 6.77 -13.07 3.19
N ALA A 71 5.74 -13.05 2.34
CA ALA A 71 4.95 -14.23 2.02
C ALA A 71 5.77 -15.38 1.36
N ASP A 72 6.90 -15.05 0.73
CA ASP A 72 7.83 -16.00 0.11
C ASP A 72 8.92 -16.50 1.08
N ASN A 73 8.77 -16.23 2.39
CA ASN A 73 9.76 -16.48 3.45
C ASN A 73 11.06 -15.68 3.31
N THR A 74 11.14 -14.69 2.42
CA THR A 74 12.25 -13.75 2.43
C THR A 74 12.18 -12.88 3.68
N THR A 75 13.34 -12.59 4.24
CA THR A 75 13.44 -11.75 5.42
C THR A 75 13.54 -10.29 5.02
N LEU A 76 12.55 -9.51 5.43
CA LEU A 76 12.56 -8.06 5.34
C LEU A 76 13.25 -7.48 6.57
N GLN A 77 14.34 -6.75 6.33
CA GLN A 77 15.05 -6.03 7.38
C GLN A 77 14.30 -4.73 7.71
N THR A 78 13.57 -4.73 8.82
CA THR A 78 13.02 -3.51 9.40
C THR A 78 14.09 -2.80 10.22
N ILE A 79 14.29 -1.51 9.95
CA ILE A 79 15.35 -0.70 10.57
C ILE A 79 14.79 0.14 11.72
N LYS A 80 13.54 0.60 11.59
CA LYS A 80 12.87 1.49 12.54
C LYS A 80 11.37 1.52 12.29
N THR A 81 10.62 2.03 13.26
CA THR A 81 9.20 2.36 13.11
C THR A 81 9.06 3.87 13.07
N VAL A 82 8.18 4.37 12.22
CA VAL A 82 7.93 5.81 12.04
C VAL A 82 6.44 6.09 12.14
N TYR A 83 6.09 7.22 12.73
CA TYR A 83 4.72 7.73 12.72
C TYR A 83 4.62 8.83 11.67
N VAL A 84 3.78 8.63 10.65
CA VAL A 84 3.63 9.55 9.52
C VAL A 84 2.17 9.90 9.25
N GLU A 85 1.99 11.13 8.76
CA GLU A 85 0.74 11.64 8.22
C GLU A 85 0.68 11.32 6.73
N LEU A 86 -0.23 10.41 6.36
CA LEU A 86 -0.57 10.12 4.98
C LEU A 86 -1.82 10.89 4.60
N CYS A 87 -1.71 11.80 3.64
CA CYS A 87 -2.84 12.52 3.09
C CYS A 87 -3.39 11.78 1.86
N LEU A 88 -4.64 11.31 1.93
CA LEU A 88 -5.37 10.69 0.82
C LEU A 88 -6.61 11.53 0.53
N ASP A 89 -6.75 12.02 -0.70
CA ASP A 89 -7.88 12.85 -1.15
C ASP A 89 -8.24 14.01 -0.18
N GLY A 90 -7.22 14.66 0.37
CA GLY A 90 -7.39 15.78 1.31
C GLY A 90 -7.63 15.38 2.77
N HIS A 91 -7.76 14.09 3.08
CA HIS A 91 -7.92 13.56 4.43
C HIS A 91 -6.60 13.04 4.98
N VAL A 92 -6.31 13.38 6.25
CA VAL A 92 -5.07 12.98 6.93
C VAL A 92 -5.29 11.71 7.74
N PHE A 93 -4.49 10.69 7.43
CA PHE A 93 -4.42 9.42 8.12
C PHE A 93 -3.10 9.34 8.87
N THR A 94 -3.17 9.35 10.19
CA THR A 94 -1.97 9.15 11.02
C THR A 94 -1.78 7.67 11.30
N HIS A 95 -0.63 7.09 10.94
CA HIS A 95 -0.36 5.67 11.16
C HIS A 95 1.11 5.37 11.40
N SER A 96 1.39 4.26 12.09
CA SER A 96 2.74 3.76 12.30
C SER A 96 3.16 2.84 11.15
N PHE A 97 4.30 3.11 10.53
CA PHE A 97 4.85 2.31 9.45
C PHE A 97 6.21 1.75 9.83
N TYR A 98 6.51 0.55 9.36
CA TYR A 98 7.84 -0.04 9.47
C TYR A 98 8.70 0.38 8.28
N VAL A 99 9.86 0.96 8.57
CA VAL A 99 10.84 1.34 7.54
C VAL A 99 11.68 0.13 7.19
N THR A 100 11.55 -0.32 5.94
CA THR A 100 12.13 -1.59 5.48
C THR A 100 13.08 -1.38 4.31
N ARG A 101 14.25 -2.05 4.37
CA ARG A 101 15.21 -2.09 3.26
C ARG A 101 14.78 -3.10 2.21
N GLY A 102 14.94 -2.76 0.93
CA GLY A 102 14.66 -3.67 -0.19
C GLY A 102 13.17 -3.77 -0.58
N LEU A 103 12.30 -2.93 0.00
CA LEU A 103 10.92 -2.82 -0.45
C LEU A 103 10.86 -2.17 -1.83
N ILE A 104 10.36 -2.90 -2.83
CA ILE A 104 10.33 -2.48 -4.25
C ILE A 104 9.34 -1.32 -4.47
N ILE A 105 8.29 -1.27 -3.66
CA ILE A 105 7.26 -0.22 -3.69
C ILE A 105 7.47 0.78 -2.55
N PRO A 106 7.09 2.05 -2.74
CA PRO A 106 7.43 3.09 -1.76
C PRO A 106 6.64 2.96 -0.45
N MET A 107 5.42 2.43 -0.49
CA MET A 107 4.57 2.23 0.69
C MET A 107 3.59 1.08 0.49
N VAL A 108 3.35 0.33 1.57
CA VAL A 108 2.34 -0.71 1.70
C VAL A 108 1.36 -0.33 2.80
N LEU A 109 0.07 -0.32 2.48
CA LEU A 109 -1.04 -0.24 3.43
C LEU A 109 -1.50 -1.66 3.74
N GLY A 110 -1.02 -2.19 4.86
CA GLY A 110 -1.37 -3.51 5.35
C GLY A 110 -2.71 -3.55 6.09
N VAL A 111 -3.07 -4.74 6.54
CA VAL A 111 -4.31 -5.01 7.29
C VAL A 111 -4.40 -4.17 8.57
N ASP A 112 -3.28 -3.86 9.23
CA ASP A 112 -3.23 -2.97 10.40
C ASP A 112 -3.76 -1.57 10.11
N PHE A 113 -3.40 -0.97 8.96
CA PHE A 113 -3.93 0.31 8.51
C PHE A 113 -5.40 0.18 8.08
N LEU A 114 -5.72 -0.86 7.30
CA LEU A 114 -7.06 -1.05 6.76
C LEU A 114 -8.10 -1.27 7.86
N LEU A 115 -7.80 -2.11 8.86
CA LEU A 115 -8.69 -2.35 10.00
C LEU A 115 -8.85 -1.11 10.88
N LYS A 116 -7.75 -0.39 11.15
CA LYS A 116 -7.78 0.83 11.96
C LYS A 116 -8.77 1.84 11.39
N ASN A 117 -8.74 2.05 10.08
CA ASN A 117 -9.55 3.06 9.39
C ASN A 117 -10.87 2.49 8.84
N ARG A 118 -11.27 1.27 9.25
CA ARG A 118 -12.49 0.58 8.81
C ARG A 118 -12.66 0.59 7.28
N ALA A 119 -11.60 0.15 6.60
CA ALA A 119 -11.57 0.17 5.15
C ALA A 119 -12.47 -0.92 4.55
N VAL A 120 -13.25 -0.57 3.52
CA VAL A 120 -13.99 -1.52 2.68
C VAL A 120 -13.47 -1.41 1.25
N LEU A 121 -12.99 -2.52 0.71
CA LEU A 121 -12.48 -2.62 -0.65
C LEU A 121 -13.60 -3.13 -1.56
N ASP A 122 -14.04 -2.30 -2.49
CA ASP A 122 -15.02 -2.66 -3.52
C ASP A 122 -14.32 -2.67 -4.89
N PHE A 123 -13.95 -3.87 -5.33
CA PHE A 123 -13.30 -4.08 -6.62
C PHE A 123 -14.27 -4.01 -7.81
N GLU A 124 -15.58 -4.17 -7.59
CA GLU A 124 -16.59 -4.02 -8.64
C GLU A 124 -16.71 -2.54 -9.03
N SER A 125 -16.80 -1.67 -8.02
CA SER A 125 -16.86 -0.21 -8.21
C SER A 125 -15.48 0.44 -8.36
N ASN A 126 -14.39 -0.32 -8.20
CA ASN A 126 -13.01 0.17 -8.19
C ASN A 126 -12.73 1.25 -7.13
N ILE A 127 -13.25 1.09 -5.92
CA ILE A 127 -13.10 2.04 -4.82
C ILE A 127 -12.63 1.36 -3.53
N ILE A 128 -11.92 2.14 -2.72
CA ILE A 128 -11.82 1.90 -1.28
C ILE A 128 -12.65 2.96 -0.55
N SER A 129 -13.35 2.54 0.48
CA SER A 129 -14.00 3.46 1.40
C SER A 129 -13.39 3.36 2.79
N PHE A 130 -13.33 4.49 3.49
CA PHE A 130 -12.89 4.60 4.88
C PHE A 130 -14.03 5.17 5.71
N GLU A 131 -14.71 4.32 6.49
CA GLU A 131 -15.92 4.72 7.22
C GLU A 131 -15.65 5.86 8.22
N GLU A 132 -14.49 5.83 8.88
CA GLU A 132 -14.11 6.84 9.88
C GLU A 132 -14.08 8.26 9.28
N HIS A 133 -13.78 8.37 7.99
CA HIS A 133 -13.66 9.65 7.28
C HIS A 133 -14.84 9.93 6.34
N ASN A 134 -15.82 9.02 6.23
CA ASN A 134 -16.87 9.05 5.19
C ASN A 134 -16.28 9.34 3.80
N LEU A 135 -15.17 8.67 3.49
CA LEU A 135 -14.35 8.93 2.31
C LEU A 135 -14.40 7.74 1.36
N GLN A 136 -14.44 8.02 0.05
CA GLN A 136 -14.31 7.02 -1.01
C GLN A 136 -13.24 7.47 -2.00
N ILE A 137 -12.31 6.58 -2.32
CA ILE A 137 -11.19 6.85 -3.24
C ILE A 137 -11.14 5.75 -4.28
N CYS A 138 -11.01 6.12 -5.56
CA CYS A 138 -10.83 5.13 -6.61
C CYS A 138 -9.44 4.50 -6.52
N PHE A 139 -9.35 3.16 -6.65
CA PHE A 139 -8.05 2.55 -6.82
C PHE A 139 -7.44 2.96 -8.14
N GLN A 140 -6.11 2.95 -8.15
CA GLN A 140 -5.32 3.09 -9.35
C GLN A 140 -4.56 1.80 -9.61
N TYR A 141 -4.52 1.43 -10.88
CA TYR A 141 -3.74 0.32 -11.39
C TYR A 141 -2.75 0.86 -12.41
N ASN A 142 -1.48 0.48 -12.28
CA ASN A 142 -0.59 0.55 -13.42
C ASN A 142 -0.99 -0.58 -14.37
N ILE A 143 -1.14 -0.28 -15.66
CA ILE A 143 -1.39 -1.29 -16.69
C ILE A 143 -0.19 -1.27 -17.60
N THR A 144 0.53 -2.39 -17.69
CA THR A 144 1.58 -2.56 -18.70
C THR A 144 1.13 -3.62 -19.69
N ASN A 145 1.15 -3.26 -20.98
CA ASN A 145 1.09 -4.25 -22.05
C ASN A 145 2.50 -4.82 -22.21
N LEU A 146 2.68 -6.11 -21.96
CA LEU A 146 3.89 -6.81 -22.41
C LEU A 146 3.75 -7.02 -23.91
N ILE A 147 4.67 -6.44 -24.69
CA ILE A 147 4.84 -6.67 -26.14
C ILE A 147 5.61 -7.98 -26.32
#